data_AF-A0A969X5P8-F1
#
_entry.id   AF-A0A969X5P8-F1
#
_cell.length_a   1.000
_cell.length_b   1.000
_cell.length_c   1.000
_cell.angle_alpha   90.00
_cell.angle_beta   90.00
_cell.angle_gamma   90.00
#
_symmetry.space_group_name_H-M   'P 1'
#
loop_
_entity.id
_entity.type
_entity.pdbx_description
1 polymer ?
#
loop_
_entity_poly.entity_id
_entity_poly.type
_entity_poly.pdbx_seq_one_letter_code
_entity_poly.pdbx_strand_id
1 'polypeptide(L)'
;MYNFPQLWASYEKLDPFLPKGELQMAKKKWWRNWYWWFSAFCLLLCIGVLLVFHYDLNQHFSSLTDIFQGHNAESSEGNKGNNGNEEIMVEDKLEQRLIFQKMFRFCSHYQITDEEDWPEELHFLKGQGPFYSLAKVEAELPEGWQIVNFSDELVIFTFLDDICSDCSQKKYLGIYDGKIAIYTGEPSQGTLEEVLIYEVKDVYRKELETGIPFETEEEKQMLLENYTT
;
A
#
# COMPACT_ATOMS: atom_id res chain seq x y z
N MET A 1 -8.04 -17.03 39.87
CA MET A 1 -6.61 -16.65 39.80
C MET A 1 -5.84 -17.51 40.77
N TYR A 2 -5.10 -18.50 40.29
CA TYR A 2 -4.25 -19.35 41.13
C TYR A 2 -2.92 -18.64 41.37
N ASN A 3 -2.56 -18.44 42.64
CA ASN A 3 -1.34 -17.77 43.04
C ASN A 3 -0.14 -18.74 42.88
N PHE A 4 0.43 -18.77 41.67
CA PHE A 4 1.49 -19.69 41.24
C PHE A 4 2.71 -19.82 42.20
N PRO A 5 3.13 -18.77 42.94
CA PRO A 5 4.24 -18.89 43.89
C PRO A 5 3.99 -19.86 45.05
N GLN A 6 2.72 -20.09 45.46
CA GLN A 6 2.41 -20.94 46.62
C GLN A 6 2.46 -22.44 46.33
N LEU A 7 2.22 -22.87 45.08
CA LEU A 7 2.31 -24.28 44.70
C LEU A 7 3.77 -24.77 44.66
N TRP A 8 4.72 -23.88 44.34
CA TRP A 8 6.15 -24.21 44.25
C TRP A 8 6.77 -24.51 45.62
N ALA A 9 6.33 -23.81 46.67
CA ALA A 9 6.85 -23.99 48.03
C ALA A 9 6.47 -25.36 48.65
N SER A 10 5.45 -26.05 48.14
CA SER A 10 5.10 -27.40 48.62
C SER A 10 5.93 -28.51 47.96
N TYR A 11 6.47 -28.26 46.76
CA TYR A 11 7.24 -29.24 46.01
C TYR A 11 8.68 -29.43 46.54
N GLU A 12 9.25 -28.42 47.20
CA GLU A 12 10.58 -28.51 47.81
C GLU A 12 10.64 -29.34 49.09
N LYS A 13 9.49 -29.69 49.68
CA LYS A 13 9.44 -30.47 50.94
C LYS A 13 9.35 -31.98 50.77
N LEU A 14 9.27 -32.51 49.55
CA LEU A 14 8.83 -33.90 49.33
C LEU A 14 9.90 -34.95 49.00
N ASP A 15 11.19 -34.64 48.83
CA ASP A 15 12.18 -35.73 48.69
C ASP A 15 13.62 -35.32 49.09
N PRO A 16 14.10 -35.69 50.30
CA PRO A 16 15.47 -35.41 50.73
C PRO A 16 16.53 -36.36 50.13
N PHE A 17 16.16 -37.33 49.27
CA PHE A 17 17.08 -38.36 48.77
C PHE A 17 17.44 -38.27 47.28
N LEU A 18 16.99 -37.25 46.55
CA LEU A 18 17.38 -37.08 45.14
C LEU A 18 18.80 -36.51 45.00
N PRO A 19 19.70 -37.16 44.23
CA PRO A 19 21.07 -36.69 44.03
C PRO A 19 21.05 -35.31 43.36
N LYS A 20 21.79 -34.34 43.93
CA LYS A 20 21.83 -32.92 43.52
C LYS A 20 22.05 -32.69 42.01
N GLY A 21 22.59 -33.66 41.27
CA GLY A 21 22.78 -33.60 39.82
C GLY A 21 21.49 -33.73 38.98
N GLU A 22 20.50 -34.52 39.42
CA GLU A 22 19.28 -34.73 38.64
C GLU A 22 18.31 -33.55 38.74
N LEU A 23 18.30 -32.85 39.88
CA LEU A 23 17.45 -31.68 40.11
C LEU A 23 17.83 -30.49 39.21
N GLN A 24 19.12 -30.35 38.89
CA GLN A 24 19.65 -29.34 37.97
C GLN A 24 19.19 -29.60 36.53
N MET A 25 19.16 -30.87 36.10
CA MET A 25 18.71 -31.25 34.76
C MET A 25 17.20 -31.09 34.58
N ALA A 26 16.41 -31.40 35.61
CA ALA A 26 14.96 -31.19 35.60
C ALA A 26 14.58 -29.71 35.46
N LYS A 27 15.27 -28.81 36.21
CA LYS A 27 15.06 -27.36 36.08
C LYS A 27 15.36 -26.88 34.66
N LYS A 28 16.51 -27.26 34.07
CA LYS A 28 16.89 -26.81 32.72
C LYS A 28 15.88 -27.24 31.65
N LYS A 29 15.33 -28.46 31.74
CA LYS A 29 14.31 -28.96 30.81
C LYS A 29 12.98 -28.22 30.96
N TRP A 30 12.59 -27.88 32.19
CA TRP A 30 11.37 -27.13 32.47
C TRP A 30 11.42 -25.70 31.90
N TRP A 31 12.53 -24.99 32.11
CA TRP A 31 12.75 -23.64 31.56
C TRP A 31 12.70 -23.61 30.02
N ARG A 32 13.24 -24.64 29.36
CA ARG A 32 13.24 -24.73 27.90
C ARG A 32 11.84 -24.91 27.32
N ASN A 33 10.99 -25.70 27.98
CA ASN A 33 9.59 -25.84 27.59
C ASN A 33 8.79 -24.56 27.85
N TRP A 34 9.03 -23.90 28.99
CA TRP A 34 8.34 -22.66 29.31
C TRP A 34 8.64 -21.55 28.30
N TYR A 35 9.89 -21.43 27.87
CA TYR A 35 10.29 -20.47 26.83
C TYR A 35 9.59 -20.74 25.49
N TRP A 36 9.48 -22.00 25.08
CA TRP A 36 8.77 -22.39 23.85
C TRP A 36 7.29 -21.99 23.89
N TRP A 37 6.60 -22.24 25.00
CA TRP A 37 5.21 -21.83 25.18
C TRP A 37 5.03 -20.31 25.20
N PHE A 38 5.94 -19.59 25.86
CA PHE A 38 5.89 -18.13 25.90
C PHE A 38 6.13 -17.52 24.50
N SER A 39 7.11 -18.05 23.75
CA SER A 39 7.39 -17.61 22.38
C SER A 39 6.21 -17.87 21.43
N ALA A 40 5.58 -19.05 21.51
CA ALA A 40 4.40 -19.36 20.71
C ALA A 40 3.21 -18.43 21.06
N PHE A 41 3.02 -18.12 22.34
CA PHE A 41 1.98 -17.20 22.79
C PHE A 41 2.22 -15.77 22.30
N CYS A 42 3.45 -15.26 22.37
CA CYS A 42 3.80 -13.95 21.82
C CYS A 42 3.56 -13.89 20.30
N LEU A 43 3.90 -14.95 19.56
CA LEU A 43 3.69 -15.00 18.11
C LEU A 43 2.19 -14.96 17.75
N LEU A 44 1.34 -15.67 18.50
CA LEU A 44 -0.12 -15.61 18.32
C LEU A 44 -0.69 -14.22 18.60
N LEU A 45 -0.18 -13.51 19.62
CA LEU A 45 -0.57 -12.13 19.89
C LEU A 45 -0.16 -11.19 18.75
N CYS A 46 1.05 -11.34 18.21
CA CYS A 46 1.49 -10.55 17.05
C CYS A 46 0.60 -10.79 15.82
N ILE A 47 0.24 -12.05 15.54
CA ILE A 47 -0.70 -12.37 14.44
C ILE A 47 -2.07 -11.72 14.68
N GLY A 48 -2.59 -11.78 15.91
CA GLY A 48 -3.86 -11.16 16.25
C GLY A 48 -3.87 -9.64 16.01
N VAL A 49 -2.80 -8.95 16.40
CA VAL A 49 -2.64 -7.50 16.17
C VAL A 49 -2.56 -7.18 14.67
N LEU A 50 -1.80 -7.97 13.90
CA LEU A 50 -1.71 -7.79 12.45
C LEU A 50 -3.06 -8.00 11.75
N LEU A 51 -3.85 -8.98 12.17
CA LEU A 51 -5.19 -9.20 11.61
C LEU A 51 -6.15 -8.05 11.92
N VAL A 52 -6.09 -7.47 13.12
CA VAL A 52 -6.88 -6.28 13.47
C VAL A 52 -6.46 -5.08 12.63
N PHE A 53 -5.15 -4.84 12.47
CA PHE A 53 -4.64 -3.78 11.60
C PHE A 53 -5.07 -3.96 10.14
N HIS A 54 -5.02 -5.21 9.63
CA HIS A 54 -5.43 -5.50 8.27
C HIS A 54 -6.94 -5.31 8.07
N TYR A 55 -7.75 -5.63 9.09
CA TYR A 55 -9.19 -5.38 9.05
C TYR A 55 -9.52 -3.88 9.04
N ASP A 56 -8.84 -3.10 9.88
CA ASP A 56 -9.03 -1.65 9.99
C ASP A 56 -8.58 -0.90 8.73
N LEU A 57 -7.42 -1.26 8.18
CA LEU A 57 -6.94 -0.72 6.90
C LEU A 57 -7.92 -1.04 5.77
N ASN A 58 -8.48 -2.25 5.74
CA ASN A 58 -9.45 -2.64 4.71
C ASN A 58 -10.76 -1.85 4.82
N GLN A 59 -11.22 -1.53 6.05
CA GLN A 59 -12.39 -0.66 6.23
C GLN A 59 -12.11 0.78 5.79
N HIS A 60 -10.93 1.32 6.10
CA HIS A 60 -10.57 2.67 5.66
C HIS A 60 -10.48 2.79 4.13
N PHE A 61 -9.99 1.77 3.43
CA PHE A 61 -10.01 1.74 1.96
C PHE A 61 -11.43 1.74 1.37
N SER A 62 -12.40 1.07 2.02
CA SER A 62 -13.80 1.11 1.56
C SER A 62 -14.48 2.49 1.73
N SER A 63 -14.02 3.34 2.66
CA SER A 63 -14.55 4.70 2.80
C SER A 63 -14.07 5.67 1.71
N LEU A 64 -12.89 5.41 1.12
CA LEU A 64 -12.35 6.25 0.04
C LEU A 64 -13.15 6.07 -1.26
N THR A 65 -13.77 4.91 -1.46
CA THR A 65 -14.64 4.69 -2.63
C THR A 65 -15.98 5.44 -2.52
N ASP A 66 -16.50 5.65 -1.30
CA ASP A 66 -17.77 6.38 -1.09
C ASP A 66 -17.63 7.89 -1.34
N ILE A 67 -16.44 8.48 -1.10
CA ILE A 67 -16.18 9.90 -1.37
C ILE A 67 -16.27 10.23 -2.88
N PHE A 68 -15.98 9.26 -3.75
CA PHE A 68 -16.09 9.44 -5.21
C PHE A 68 -17.53 9.35 -5.74
N GLN A 69 -18.48 8.78 -4.99
CA GLN A 69 -19.89 8.70 -5.41
C GLN A 69 -20.71 9.95 -5.03
N GLY A 70 -20.28 10.73 -4.04
CA GLY A 70 -21.06 11.85 -3.49
C GLY A 70 -21.13 13.12 -4.36
N HIS A 71 -20.29 13.26 -5.40
CA HIS A 71 -20.18 14.53 -6.15
C HIS A 71 -21.05 14.64 -7.42
N ASN A 72 -21.79 13.60 -7.80
CA ASN A 72 -22.58 13.60 -9.05
C ASN A 72 -24.10 13.76 -8.87
N ALA A 73 -24.59 14.00 -7.65
CA ALA A 73 -26.03 13.95 -7.35
C ALA A 73 -26.79 15.29 -7.37
N GLU A 74 -26.16 16.44 -7.64
CA GLU A 74 -26.85 17.74 -7.68
C GLU A 74 -26.83 18.37 -9.09
N SER A 75 -27.71 17.92 -9.98
CA SER A 75 -28.29 18.79 -11.02
C SER A 75 -29.42 18.08 -11.77
N SER A 76 -30.62 18.01 -11.17
CA SER A 76 -31.85 17.87 -11.95
C SER A 76 -33.07 18.20 -11.08
N GLU A 77 -33.34 19.49 -10.91
CA GLU A 77 -34.68 19.95 -10.57
C GLU A 77 -35.22 20.84 -11.68
N GLY A 78 -36.30 20.37 -12.29
CA GLY A 78 -37.42 21.24 -12.64
C GLY A 78 -37.73 21.43 -14.11
N ASN A 79 -38.46 20.48 -14.73
CA ASN A 79 -39.46 20.88 -15.71
C ASN A 79 -40.70 19.98 -15.66
N LYS A 80 -41.80 20.52 -15.13
CA LYS A 80 -43.13 19.89 -15.12
C LYS A 80 -43.94 20.45 -16.29
N GLY A 81 -44.09 19.66 -17.34
CA GLY A 81 -44.94 19.93 -18.50
C GLY A 81 -45.77 18.69 -18.84
N ASN A 82 -47.07 18.78 -18.58
CA ASN A 82 -48.09 17.75 -18.74
C ASN A 82 -48.42 17.49 -20.23
N ASN A 83 -48.57 16.23 -20.66
CA ASN A 83 -49.62 15.74 -21.59
C ASN A 83 -49.34 14.31 -22.12
N GLY A 84 -50.33 13.42 -21.94
CA GLY A 84 -50.79 12.52 -23.02
C GLY A 84 -49.99 11.23 -23.29
N ASN A 85 -50.19 10.23 -22.42
CA ASN A 85 -50.09 8.77 -22.60
C ASN A 85 -49.73 8.23 -24.01
N GLU A 86 -48.44 7.96 -24.20
CA GLU A 86 -47.93 6.69 -24.74
C GLU A 86 -46.89 6.20 -23.72
N GLU A 87 -47.14 5.07 -23.03
CA GLU A 87 -46.11 4.38 -22.24
C GLU A 87 -45.08 3.80 -23.20
N ILE A 88 -44.19 4.66 -23.70
CA ILE A 88 -42.93 4.25 -24.29
C ILE A 88 -42.11 3.75 -23.10
N MET A 89 -41.99 2.43 -22.95
CA MET A 89 -40.96 1.85 -22.09
C MET A 89 -39.62 2.24 -22.69
N VAL A 90 -39.11 3.40 -22.26
CA VAL A 90 -37.72 3.76 -22.43
C VAL A 90 -36.96 2.77 -21.55
N GLU A 91 -36.51 1.68 -22.15
CA GLU A 91 -35.42 0.88 -21.57
C GLU A 91 -34.24 1.84 -21.45
N ASP A 92 -34.09 2.44 -20.26
CA ASP A 92 -32.88 3.14 -19.86
C ASP A 92 -31.76 2.12 -19.94
N LYS A 93 -31.09 2.14 -21.09
CA LYS A 93 -29.90 1.35 -21.33
C LYS A 93 -28.83 1.94 -20.44
N LEU A 94 -28.65 1.33 -19.27
CA LEU A 94 -27.59 1.70 -18.34
C LEU A 94 -26.26 1.58 -19.10
N GLU A 95 -25.68 2.72 -19.44
CA GLU A 95 -24.34 2.81 -20.00
C GLU A 95 -23.35 2.57 -18.86
N GLN A 96 -22.66 1.44 -18.92
CA GLN A 96 -21.61 1.10 -17.97
C GLN A 96 -20.49 2.13 -18.08
N ARG A 97 -20.20 2.84 -16.98
CA ARG A 97 -19.16 3.86 -16.93
C ARG A 97 -17.79 3.22 -16.85
N LEU A 98 -16.84 3.72 -17.64
CA LEU A 98 -15.46 3.26 -17.62
C LEU A 98 -14.56 4.31 -16.99
N ILE A 99 -13.70 3.89 -16.05
CA ILE A 99 -12.67 4.73 -15.43
C ILE A 99 -11.31 4.09 -15.65
N PHE A 100 -10.36 4.90 -16.10
CA PHE A 100 -8.98 4.50 -16.25
C PHE A 100 -8.14 5.22 -15.19
N GLN A 101 -7.35 4.46 -14.44
CA GLN A 101 -6.42 5.02 -13.47
C GLN A 101 -5.00 4.50 -13.72
N LYS A 102 -4.02 5.41 -13.64
CA LYS A 102 -2.59 5.08 -13.63
C LYS A 102 -2.04 5.38 -12.24
N MET A 103 -1.40 4.38 -11.64
CA MET A 103 -0.77 4.47 -10.34
C MET A 103 0.73 4.18 -10.48
N PHE A 104 1.55 4.90 -9.71
CA PHE A 104 3.00 4.75 -9.74
C PHE A 104 3.49 4.28 -8.36
N ARG A 105 4.36 3.27 -8.30
CA ARG A 105 4.84 2.69 -7.03
C ARG A 105 5.81 3.58 -6.28
N PHE A 106 6.65 4.29 -7.02
CA PHE A 106 7.79 5.03 -6.50
C PHE A 106 7.58 6.55 -6.49
N CYS A 107 6.36 7.00 -6.82
CA CYS A 107 5.96 8.37 -6.59
C CYS A 107 4.48 8.44 -6.22
N SER A 108 4.09 9.48 -5.47
CA SER A 108 2.70 9.70 -5.05
C SER A 108 1.80 10.30 -6.15
N HIS A 109 2.27 10.30 -7.40
CA HIS A 109 1.46 10.73 -8.53
C HIS A 109 0.46 9.65 -8.91
N TYR A 110 -0.71 10.09 -9.35
CA TYR A 110 -1.72 9.23 -9.96
C TYR A 110 -2.45 10.04 -11.02
N GLN A 111 -2.97 9.36 -12.03
CA GLN A 111 -3.78 9.97 -13.08
C GLN A 111 -5.08 9.20 -13.19
N ILE A 112 -6.20 9.93 -13.20
CA ILE A 112 -7.52 9.35 -13.49
C ILE A 112 -7.98 10.03 -14.77
N THR A 113 -8.25 9.22 -15.79
CA THR A 113 -8.86 9.70 -17.03
C THR A 113 -10.25 9.11 -17.17
N ASP A 114 -11.15 9.94 -17.69
CA ASP A 114 -12.51 9.57 -18.02
C ASP A 114 -12.59 9.09 -19.48
N GLU A 115 -13.82 8.89 -19.96
CA GLU A 115 -14.07 8.35 -21.28
C GLU A 115 -13.70 9.29 -22.45
N GLU A 116 -13.29 10.53 -22.18
CA GLU A 116 -12.85 11.43 -23.24
C GLU A 116 -11.39 11.19 -23.63
N ASP A 117 -10.56 10.75 -22.68
CA ASP A 117 -9.12 10.55 -22.85
C ASP A 117 -8.71 9.09 -22.64
N TRP A 118 -9.13 8.24 -23.59
CA TRP A 118 -8.85 6.81 -23.55
C TRP A 118 -7.38 6.50 -23.83
N PRO A 119 -6.73 5.69 -22.98
CA PRO A 119 -5.42 5.13 -23.30
C PRO A 119 -5.47 4.38 -24.64
N GLU A 120 -4.53 4.68 -25.54
CA GLU A 120 -4.47 4.06 -26.88
C GLU A 120 -4.48 2.54 -26.82
N GLU A 121 -3.85 1.97 -25.79
CA GLU A 121 -3.75 0.53 -25.55
C GLU A 121 -5.09 -0.13 -25.25
N LEU A 122 -6.08 0.64 -24.77
CA LEU A 122 -7.42 0.16 -24.42
C LEU A 122 -8.48 0.52 -25.46
N HIS A 123 -8.09 1.11 -26.61
CA HIS A 123 -9.04 1.45 -27.67
C HIS A 123 -9.78 0.24 -28.25
N PHE A 124 -9.28 -0.99 -28.08
CA PHE A 124 -9.99 -2.22 -28.48
C PHE A 124 -11.30 -2.44 -27.69
N LEU A 125 -11.43 -1.82 -26.51
CA LEU A 125 -12.67 -1.80 -25.72
C LEU A 125 -13.65 -0.73 -26.23
N LYS A 126 -13.23 0.17 -27.13
CA LYS A 126 -14.13 1.19 -27.68
C LYS A 126 -15.10 0.53 -28.66
N GLY A 127 -16.38 0.52 -28.31
CA GLY A 127 -17.47 0.08 -29.21
C GLY A 127 -17.88 -1.39 -29.11
N GLN A 128 -17.35 -2.22 -28.19
CA GLN A 128 -17.92 -3.57 -27.99
C GLN A 128 -19.13 -3.62 -27.03
N GLY A 129 -19.60 -2.47 -26.55
CA GLY A 129 -20.84 -2.36 -25.75
C GLY A 129 -20.74 -2.94 -24.33
N PRO A 130 -21.80 -2.81 -23.50
CA PRO A 130 -21.77 -3.09 -22.05
C PRO A 130 -21.76 -4.59 -21.67
N PHE A 131 -21.50 -5.52 -22.60
CA PHE A 131 -21.64 -6.97 -22.37
C PHE A 131 -20.31 -7.72 -22.47
N TYR A 132 -19.27 -7.15 -21.88
CA TYR A 132 -18.02 -7.88 -21.73
C TYR A 132 -18.18 -9.01 -20.72
N SER A 133 -17.83 -10.23 -21.09
CA SER A 133 -17.48 -11.21 -20.07
C SER A 133 -16.14 -10.79 -19.47
N LEU A 134 -16.06 -10.71 -18.13
CA LEU A 134 -14.83 -10.41 -17.40
C LEU A 134 -13.64 -11.21 -17.95
N ALA A 135 -13.84 -12.51 -18.16
CA ALA A 135 -12.82 -13.43 -18.68
C ALA A 135 -12.27 -13.04 -20.07
N LYS A 136 -13.10 -12.45 -20.95
CA LYS A 136 -12.63 -11.99 -22.27
C LYS A 136 -11.77 -10.73 -22.14
N VAL A 137 -12.20 -9.78 -21.31
CA VAL A 137 -11.46 -8.53 -21.07
C VAL A 137 -10.12 -8.83 -20.43
N GLU A 138 -10.09 -9.68 -19.42
CA GLU A 138 -8.85 -10.12 -18.75
C GLU A 138 -7.88 -10.81 -19.73
N ALA A 139 -8.39 -11.58 -20.70
CA ALA A 139 -7.56 -12.27 -21.68
C ALA A 139 -6.97 -11.35 -22.76
N GLU A 140 -7.64 -10.23 -23.06
CA GLU A 140 -7.21 -9.25 -24.07
C GLU A 140 -6.49 -8.04 -23.46
N LEU A 141 -6.42 -7.96 -22.12
CA LEU A 141 -5.83 -6.83 -21.41
C LEU A 141 -4.32 -6.75 -21.66
N PRO A 142 -3.77 -5.58 -22.02
CA PRO A 142 -2.32 -5.41 -22.18
C PRO A 142 -1.57 -5.63 -20.86
N GLU A 143 -0.29 -5.96 -20.95
CA GLU A 143 0.56 -6.14 -19.77
C GLU A 143 0.59 -4.87 -18.91
N GLY A 144 0.55 -5.05 -17.58
CA GLY A 144 0.56 -3.96 -16.60
C GLY A 144 -0.81 -3.40 -16.25
N TRP A 145 -1.83 -3.62 -17.09
CA TRP A 145 -3.22 -3.28 -16.77
C TRP A 145 -3.87 -4.37 -15.91
N GLN A 146 -4.76 -3.94 -15.02
CA GLN A 146 -5.54 -4.81 -14.14
C GLN A 146 -6.95 -4.24 -13.97
N ILE A 147 -7.92 -5.12 -13.74
CA ILE A 147 -9.30 -4.73 -13.42
C ILE A 147 -9.43 -4.71 -11.90
N VAL A 148 -9.67 -3.53 -11.31
CA VAL A 148 -9.81 -3.38 -9.86
C VAL A 148 -11.27 -3.46 -9.43
N ASN A 149 -12.19 -3.00 -10.29
CA ASN A 149 -13.62 -3.12 -10.07
C ASN A 149 -14.29 -3.51 -11.39
N PHE A 150 -15.22 -4.46 -11.31
CA PHE A 150 -16.05 -4.90 -12.43
C PHE A 150 -17.49 -5.07 -11.95
N SER A 151 -18.32 -4.08 -12.24
CA SER A 151 -19.75 -4.05 -11.91
C SER A 151 -20.56 -3.59 -13.12
N ASP A 152 -21.87 -3.82 -13.11
CA ASP A 152 -22.75 -3.45 -14.23
C ASP A 152 -22.79 -1.92 -14.50
N GLU A 153 -22.50 -1.12 -13.48
CA GLU A 153 -22.51 0.35 -13.55
C GLU A 153 -21.12 0.96 -13.79
N LEU A 154 -20.07 0.28 -13.31
CA LEU A 154 -18.73 0.83 -13.26
C LEU A 154 -17.66 -0.25 -13.44
N VAL A 155 -16.73 0.01 -14.36
CA VAL A 155 -15.48 -0.76 -14.50
C VAL A 155 -14.29 0.15 -14.30
N ILE A 156 -13.37 -0.26 -13.43
CA ILE A 156 -12.13 0.48 -13.15
C ILE A 156 -10.94 -0.32 -13.65
N PHE A 157 -10.26 0.23 -14.65
CA PHE A 157 -8.99 -0.28 -15.16
C PHE A 157 -7.84 0.47 -14.49
N THR A 158 -6.86 -0.28 -14.00
CA THR A 158 -5.69 0.26 -13.30
C THR A 158 -4.43 -0.18 -13.99
N PHE A 159 -3.63 0.78 -14.43
CA PHE A 159 -2.26 0.53 -14.86
C PHE A 159 -1.34 0.82 -13.69
N LEU A 160 -0.50 -0.16 -13.33
CA LEU A 160 0.49 0.00 -12.27
C LEU A 160 1.88 0.05 -12.89
N ASP A 161 2.52 1.20 -12.75
CA ASP A 161 3.90 1.43 -13.21
C ASP A 161 4.81 1.76 -12.02
N ASP A 162 6.11 1.80 -12.27
CA ASP A 162 7.10 2.06 -11.24
C ASP A 162 7.22 3.57 -10.97
N ILE A 163 7.37 4.42 -11.99
CA ILE A 163 7.56 5.87 -11.84
C ILE A 163 6.98 6.65 -13.02
N CYS A 164 6.38 7.82 -12.77
CA CYS A 164 5.82 8.64 -13.84
C CYS A 164 6.91 9.34 -14.68
N SER A 165 6.57 9.78 -15.89
CA SER A 165 7.47 10.49 -16.82
C SER A 165 8.15 11.71 -16.21
N ASP A 166 7.45 12.41 -15.31
CA ASP A 166 7.93 13.63 -14.69
C ASP A 166 8.91 13.34 -13.54
N CYS A 167 8.68 12.24 -12.82
CA CYS A 167 9.55 11.82 -11.72
C CYS A 167 10.77 11.03 -12.20
N SER A 168 10.65 10.31 -13.32
CA SER A 168 11.78 9.53 -13.87
C SER A 168 12.94 10.39 -14.32
N GLN A 169 12.68 11.67 -14.60
CA GLN A 169 13.69 12.66 -14.98
C GLN A 169 14.29 13.41 -13.78
N LYS A 170 13.63 13.36 -12.61
CA LYS A 170 14.05 14.09 -11.42
C LYS A 170 14.94 13.22 -10.54
N LYS A 171 16.12 13.74 -10.23
CA LYS A 171 17.06 13.12 -9.30
C LYS A 171 17.05 13.83 -7.97
N TYR A 172 17.31 13.07 -6.90
CA TYR A 172 17.29 13.58 -5.55
C TYR A 172 18.54 13.14 -4.81
N LEU A 173 19.15 14.03 -4.02
CA LEU A 173 20.09 13.67 -2.98
C LEU A 173 19.32 13.23 -1.74
N GLY A 174 19.58 12.02 -1.28
CA GLY A 174 18.95 11.42 -0.11
C GLY A 174 19.96 10.77 0.84
N ILE A 175 19.45 10.02 1.81
CA ILE A 175 20.27 9.24 2.74
C ILE A 175 20.12 7.74 2.43
N TYR A 176 21.23 7.02 2.42
CA TYR A 176 21.25 5.56 2.42
C TYR A 176 22.37 5.07 3.34
N ASP A 177 22.03 4.26 4.35
CA ASP A 177 23.00 3.71 5.31
C ASP A 177 23.95 4.77 5.92
N GLY A 178 23.39 5.92 6.31
CA GLY A 178 24.14 7.04 6.91
C GLY A 178 25.00 7.85 5.94
N LYS A 179 24.98 7.53 4.64
CA LYS A 179 25.71 8.23 3.57
C LYS A 179 24.76 8.99 2.65
N ILE A 180 25.31 9.96 1.94
CA ILE A 180 24.59 10.65 0.87
C ILE A 180 24.45 9.69 -0.32
N ALA A 181 23.25 9.61 -0.90
CA ALA A 181 22.95 8.79 -2.06
C ALA A 181 22.10 9.55 -3.08
N ILE A 182 22.12 9.09 -4.33
CA ILE A 182 21.30 9.61 -5.42
C ILE A 182 20.13 8.65 -5.64
N TYR A 183 18.93 9.21 -5.68
CA TYR A 183 17.70 8.51 -5.98
C TYR A 183 17.07 9.04 -7.27
N THR A 184 16.47 8.13 -8.04
CA THR A 184 15.49 8.49 -9.08
C THR A 184 14.11 8.52 -8.44
N GLY A 185 13.44 9.67 -8.44
CA GLY A 185 12.26 9.92 -7.61
C GLY A 185 12.59 10.27 -6.15
N GLU A 186 11.57 10.58 -5.35
CA GLU A 186 11.73 11.02 -3.96
C GLU A 186 12.33 9.92 -3.06
N PRO A 187 13.34 10.15 -2.21
CA PRO A 187 14.05 9.07 -1.49
C PRO A 187 13.19 8.14 -0.63
N SER A 188 12.01 8.58 -0.18
CA SER A 188 11.08 7.75 0.62
C SER A 188 10.40 6.64 -0.20
N GLN A 189 10.24 6.85 -1.51
CA GLN A 189 9.56 5.94 -2.43
C GLN A 189 10.39 5.60 -3.67
N GLY A 190 11.45 6.34 -3.94
CA GLY A 190 12.24 6.30 -5.16
C GLY A 190 13.23 5.14 -5.21
N THR A 191 13.87 5.00 -6.36
CA THR A 191 14.85 3.94 -6.60
C THR A 191 16.26 4.47 -6.35
N LEU A 192 17.03 3.76 -5.52
CA LEU A 192 18.44 4.05 -5.27
C LEU A 192 19.26 3.85 -6.55
N GLU A 193 19.96 4.90 -6.99
CA GLU A 193 20.80 4.87 -8.20
C GLU A 193 22.30 4.76 -7.85
N GLU A 194 22.79 5.60 -6.93
CA GLU A 194 24.20 5.67 -6.55
C GLU A 194 24.37 5.97 -5.05
N VAL A 195 25.34 5.33 -4.39
CA VAL A 195 25.72 5.66 -3.01
C VAL A 195 27.07 6.38 -3.03
N LEU A 196 27.11 7.60 -2.50
CA LEU A 196 28.33 8.41 -2.46
C LEU A 196 29.16 8.10 -1.22
N ILE A 197 30.42 8.52 -1.24
CA ILE A 197 31.37 8.28 -0.15
C ILE A 197 31.17 9.19 1.08
N TYR A 198 30.29 10.19 0.97
CA TYR A 198 30.14 11.23 1.96
C TYR A 198 29.19 10.82 3.09
N GLU A 199 29.62 11.02 4.34
CA GLU A 199 28.78 10.81 5.52
C GLU A 199 27.81 11.99 5.72
N VAL A 200 26.60 11.69 6.19
CA VAL A 200 25.58 12.71 6.44
C VAL A 200 25.85 13.42 7.77
N LYS A 201 25.96 14.76 7.71
CA LYS A 201 26.00 15.59 8.92
C LYS A 201 24.60 15.72 9.52
N ASP A 202 24.51 15.62 10.85
CA ASP A 202 23.21 15.67 11.54
C ASP A 202 22.42 16.96 11.30
N VAL A 203 23.10 18.09 11.06
CA VAL A 203 22.46 19.37 10.73
C VAL A 203 21.65 19.33 9.44
N TYR A 204 22.03 18.47 8.49
CA TYR A 204 21.39 18.35 7.17
C TYR A 204 20.57 17.07 7.02
N ARG A 205 20.56 16.20 8.03
CA ARG A 205 19.89 14.91 7.98
C ARG A 205 18.42 15.03 7.59
N LYS A 206 17.69 15.97 8.20
CA LYS A 206 16.25 16.15 7.93
C LYS A 206 15.95 16.56 6.48
N GLU A 207 16.79 17.41 5.90
CA GLU A 207 16.62 17.84 4.49
C GLU A 207 16.91 16.68 3.54
N LEU A 208 17.99 15.94 3.78
CA LEU A 208 18.37 14.76 2.99
C LEU A 208 17.39 13.59 3.17
N GLU A 209 16.76 13.42 4.34
CA GLU A 209 15.68 12.44 4.54
C GLU A 209 14.46 12.76 3.68
N THR A 210 14.17 14.04 3.49
CA THR A 210 13.07 14.49 2.61
C THR A 210 13.45 14.35 1.14
N GLY A 211 14.73 14.50 0.83
CA GLY A 211 15.27 14.47 -0.52
C GLY A 211 15.39 15.86 -1.11
N ILE A 212 16.56 16.14 -1.68
CA ILE A 212 16.85 17.44 -2.30
C ILE A 212 16.91 17.24 -3.80
N PRO A 213 15.97 17.81 -4.58
CA PRO A 213 15.97 17.64 -6.02
C PRO A 213 17.16 18.36 -6.64
N PHE A 214 17.66 17.81 -7.74
CA PHE A 214 18.61 18.47 -8.63
C PHE A 214 18.36 18.02 -10.08
N GLU A 215 18.61 18.92 -11.03
CA GLU A 215 18.38 18.68 -12.46
C GLU A 215 19.68 18.45 -13.22
N THR A 216 20.79 19.08 -12.78
CA THR A 216 22.07 19.03 -13.48
C THR A 216 23.21 18.53 -12.61
N GLU A 217 24.28 18.10 -13.27
CA GLU A 217 25.51 17.67 -12.58
C GLU A 217 26.20 18.82 -11.85
N GLU A 218 26.12 20.04 -12.39
CA GLU A 218 26.63 21.25 -11.73
C GLU A 218 25.87 21.56 -10.44
N GLU A 219 24.53 21.45 -10.46
CA GLU A 219 23.70 21.62 -9.28
C GLU A 219 23.98 20.55 -8.24
N LYS A 220 24.09 19.28 -8.67
CA LYS A 220 24.51 18.18 -7.80
C LYS A 220 25.83 18.50 -7.08
N GLN A 221 26.83 18.94 -7.82
CA GLN A 221 28.15 19.25 -7.27
C GLN A 221 28.09 20.41 -6.26
N MET A 222 27.35 21.47 -6.57
CA MET A 222 27.15 22.61 -5.66
C MET A 222 26.45 22.19 -4.36
N LEU A 223 25.43 21.34 -4.45
CA LEU A 223 24.76 20.79 -3.26
C LEU A 223 25.74 19.95 -2.44
N LEU A 224 26.48 19.02 -3.07
CA LEU A 224 27.46 18.19 -2.37
C LEU A 224 28.52 19.02 -1.64
N GLU A 225 29.03 20.09 -2.24
CA GLU A 225 29.97 21.00 -1.59
C GLU A 225 29.36 21.64 -0.34
N ASN A 226 28.10 22.08 -0.40
CA ASN A 226 27.39 22.66 0.74
C ASN A 226 27.14 21.64 1.87
N TYR A 227 26.81 20.39 1.53
CA TYR A 227 26.48 19.35 2.51
C TYR A 227 27.72 18.68 3.13
N THR A 228 28.87 18.76 2.48
CA THR A 228 30.11 18.07 2.90
C THR A 228 31.14 18.98 3.55
N THR A 229 31.13 20.30 3.27
CA THR A 229 32.02 21.30 3.90
C THR A 229 31.67 21.51 5.37
#